data_AF-A0AAW8K997-F1
#
_entry.id   AF-A0AAW8K997-F1
#
_cell.length_a   1.000
_cell.length_b   1.000
_cell.length_c   1.000
_cell.angle_alpha   90.00
_cell.angle_beta   90.00
_cell.angle_gamma   90.00
#
_symmetry.space_group_name_H-M   'P 1'
#
loop_
_entity.id
_entity.type
_entity.pdbx_description
1 polymer ?
#
loop_
_entity_poly.entity_id
_entity_poly.type
_entity_poly.pdbx_seq_one_letter_code
_entity_poly.pdbx_strand_id
1 'polypeptide(L)'
;GIAAGNYMCGQVLQKPDSVLGLATGSTPLKPYGQMIDLYKKGVVDFSKVTTFNLDEYVNLDVNDKNSYHSFMHENLFDHINIP
;
A
#
# COMPACT_ATOMS: atom_id res chain seq x y z
N GLY A 1 3.34 12.86 -4.70
CA GLY A 1 2.15 12.42 -3.97
C GLY A 1 1.16 11.75 -4.91
N ILE A 2 0.14 12.50 -5.36
CA ILE A 2 -0.94 11.98 -6.24
C ILE A 2 -0.41 11.30 -7.51
N ALA A 3 0.57 11.92 -8.19
CA ALA A 3 1.16 11.33 -9.40
C ALA A 3 1.77 9.94 -9.18
N ALA A 4 2.41 9.71 -8.02
CA ALA A 4 2.98 8.41 -7.69
C ALA A 4 1.89 7.37 -7.40
N GLY A 5 0.82 7.75 -6.68
CA GLY A 5 -0.35 6.88 -6.49
C GLY A 5 -1.01 6.49 -7.81
N ASN A 6 -1.18 7.46 -8.73
CA ASN A 6 -1.70 7.18 -10.07
C ASN A 6 -0.78 6.25 -10.87
N TYR A 7 0.54 6.42 -10.77
CA TYR A 7 1.50 5.56 -11.45
C TYR A 7 1.43 4.12 -10.92
N MET A 8 1.36 3.94 -9.60
CA MET A 8 1.20 2.61 -8.99
C MET A 8 -0.13 1.95 -9.40
N CYS A 9 -1.25 2.68 -9.39
CA CYS A 9 -2.52 2.15 -9.87
C CYS A 9 -2.46 1.81 -11.37
N GLY A 10 -1.81 2.66 -12.18
CA GLY A 10 -1.58 2.39 -13.60
C GLY A 10 -0.81 1.10 -13.83
N GLN A 11 0.20 0.82 -13.01
CA GLN A 11 0.95 -0.43 -13.04
C GLN A 11 0.06 -1.64 -12.72
N VAL A 12 -0.78 -1.56 -11.67
CA VAL A 12 -1.71 -2.64 -11.31
C VAL A 12 -2.77 -2.87 -12.40
N LEU A 13 -3.25 -1.80 -13.04
CA LEU A 13 -4.17 -1.92 -14.17
C LEU A 13 -3.55 -2.61 -15.38
N GLN A 14 -2.27 -2.35 -15.66
CA GLN A 14 -1.55 -3.01 -16.75
C GLN A 14 -1.16 -4.45 -16.42
N LYS A 15 -0.82 -4.71 -15.15
CA LYS A 15 -0.41 -6.01 -14.64
C LYS A 15 -1.06 -6.26 -13.26
N PRO A 16 -2.25 -6.89 -13.23
CA PRO A 16 -3.01 -7.09 -11.98
C PRO A 16 -2.29 -7.94 -10.92
N ASP A 17 -1.39 -8.82 -11.33
CA ASP A 17 -0.52 -9.65 -10.48
C ASP A 17 0.85 -8.99 -10.23
N SER A 18 0.90 -7.65 -10.21
CA SER A 18 2.13 -6.92 -9.93
C SER A 18 2.65 -7.21 -8.53
N VAL A 19 3.98 -7.29 -8.42
CA VAL A 19 4.69 -7.31 -7.14
C VAL A 19 5.12 -5.88 -6.82
N LEU A 20 4.60 -5.30 -5.73
CA LEU A 20 4.86 -3.91 -5.35
C LEU A 20 5.79 -3.83 -4.13
N GLY A 21 6.91 -3.13 -4.29
CA GLY A 21 7.76 -2.73 -3.17
C GLY A 21 7.21 -1.48 -2.48
N LEU A 22 6.96 -1.54 -1.17
CA LEU A 22 6.31 -0.50 -0.39
C LEU A 22 7.21 0.02 0.73
N ALA A 23 7.18 1.33 0.95
CA ALA A 23 7.97 2.02 1.97
C ALA A 23 7.05 2.63 3.03
N THR A 24 7.55 2.84 4.24
CA THR A 24 6.82 3.50 5.32
C THR A 24 7.24 4.98 5.48
N GLY A 25 6.70 5.64 6.50
CA GLY A 25 6.98 7.04 6.82
C GLY A 25 6.01 8.04 6.19
N SER A 26 6.27 9.34 6.36
CA SER A 26 5.31 10.39 6.00
C SER A 26 5.19 10.64 4.49
N THR A 27 6.24 10.35 3.73
CA THR A 27 6.28 10.60 2.28
C THR A 27 5.27 9.75 1.49
N PRO A 28 5.14 8.43 1.73
CA PRO A 28 4.19 7.57 1.00
C PRO A 28 2.71 7.72 1.40
N LEU A 29 2.37 8.50 2.45
CA LEU A 29 0.98 8.70 2.89
C LEU A 29 0.08 9.28 1.78
N LYS A 30 0.55 10.30 1.05
CA LYS A 30 -0.23 10.90 -0.06
C LYS A 30 -0.44 9.92 -1.22
N PRO A 31 0.58 9.18 -1.68
CA PRO A 31 0.38 8.10 -2.65
C PRO A 31 -0.62 7.03 -2.19
N TYR A 32 -0.57 6.57 -0.93
CA TYR A 32 -1.50 5.56 -0.41
C TYR A 32 -2.93 6.05 -0.36
N GLY A 33 -3.16 7.29 0.10
CA GLY A 33 -4.49 7.90 0.03
C GLY A 33 -5.06 7.91 -1.40
N GLN A 34 -4.24 8.21 -2.40
CA GLN A 34 -4.67 8.19 -3.80
C GLN A 34 -5.01 6.76 -4.29
N MET A 35 -4.26 5.74 -3.88
CA MET A 35 -4.57 4.35 -4.22
C MET A 35 -5.90 3.91 -3.62
N ILE A 36 -6.14 4.25 -2.34
CA ILE A 36 -7.39 4.00 -1.64
C ILE A 36 -8.57 4.69 -2.35
N ASP A 37 -8.41 5.95 -2.71
CA ASP A 37 -9.46 6.72 -3.40
C ASP A 37 -9.83 6.10 -4.75
N LEU A 38 -8.85 5.64 -5.52
CA LEU A 38 -9.09 4.99 -6.81
C LEU A 38 -9.72 3.62 -6.65
N TYR A 39 -9.33 2.85 -5.63
CA TYR A 39 -9.99 1.59 -5.29
C TYR A 39 -11.46 1.81 -4.90
N LYS A 40 -11.74 2.77 -4.00
CA LYS A 40 -13.11 3.09 -3.57
C LYS A 40 -14.00 3.59 -4.72
N LYS A 41 -13.41 4.17 -5.76
CA LYS A 41 -14.10 4.56 -7.01
C LYS A 41 -14.29 3.40 -8.00
N GLY A 42 -13.82 2.19 -7.69
CA GLY A 42 -13.87 1.02 -8.56
C GLY A 42 -12.92 1.10 -9.76
N VAL A 43 -11.91 1.97 -9.71
CA VAL A 43 -10.99 2.19 -10.84
C VAL A 43 -9.92 1.11 -10.90
N VAL A 44 -9.47 0.58 -9.76
CA VAL A 44 -8.39 -0.42 -9.66
C VAL A 44 -8.79 -1.51 -8.67
N ASP A 45 -8.32 -2.73 -8.91
CA ASP A 45 -8.53 -3.92 -8.08
C ASP A 45 -7.17 -4.45 -7.60
N PHE A 46 -6.99 -4.61 -6.29
CA PHE A 46 -5.74 -5.05 -5.68
C PHE A 46 -5.75 -6.54 -5.29
N SER A 47 -6.82 -7.28 -5.58
CA SER A 47 -7.02 -8.68 -5.17
C SER A 47 -5.99 -9.70 -5.67
N LYS A 48 -5.15 -9.32 -6.63
CA LYS A 48 -4.09 -10.17 -7.19
C LYS A 48 -2.69 -9.65 -6.93
N VAL A 49 -2.57 -8.50 -6.26
CA VAL A 49 -1.28 -7.85 -6.00
C VAL A 49 -0.56 -8.57 -4.87
N THR A 50 0.76 -8.70 -5.01
CA THR A 50 1.65 -9.13 -3.92
C THR A 50 2.51 -7.95 -3.48
N THR A 51 2.76 -7.79 -2.18
CA THR A 51 3.58 -6.70 -1.66
C THR A 51 4.82 -7.21 -0.94
N PHE A 52 5.86 -6.38 -0.95
CA PHE A 52 7.02 -6.54 -0.10
C PHE A 52 7.36 -5.19 0.52
N ASN A 53 7.51 -5.16 1.85
CA ASN A 53 7.94 -3.98 2.57
C ASN A 53 9.46 -3.92 2.67
N LEU A 54 10.04 -2.72 2.66
CA LEU A 54 11.49 -2.53 2.64
C LEU A 54 12.19 -3.01 3.91
N ASP A 55 11.57 -2.79 5.06
CA ASP A 55 12.17 -2.96 6.38
C ASP A 55 11.10 -3.14 7.47
N GLU A 56 11.55 -3.49 8.67
CA GLU A 56 10.80 -3.51 9.93
C GLU A 56 11.76 -3.26 11.09
N TYR A 57 11.26 -2.71 12.20
CA TYR A 57 12.04 -2.54 13.42
C TYR A 57 12.36 -3.91 14.06
N VAL A 58 13.63 -4.12 14.40
CA VAL A 58 14.07 -5.33 15.09
C VAL A 58 13.54 -5.34 16.53
N ASN A 59 13.01 -6.50 16.97
CA ASN A 59 12.44 -6.75 18.31
C ASN A 59 11.17 -5.94 18.67
N LEU A 60 10.49 -5.36 17.68
CA LEU A 60 9.16 -4.80 17.91
C LEU A 60 8.10 -5.88 17.70
N ASP A 61 7.06 -5.90 18.55
CA ASP A 61 5.91 -6.76 18.29
C ASP A 61 5.18 -6.29 17.03
N VAL A 62 4.66 -7.23 16.25
CA VAL A 62 3.91 -6.95 15.01
C VAL A 62 2.64 -6.11 15.24
N ASN A 63 2.08 -6.18 16.46
CA ASN A 63 0.92 -5.41 16.88
C ASN A 63 1.30 -4.11 17.60
N ASP A 64 2.60 -3.80 17.74
CA ASP A 64 3.02 -2.52 18.27
C ASP A 64 2.64 -1.42 17.28
N LYS A 65 2.01 -0.35 17.77
CA LYS A 65 1.58 0.80 16.97
C LYS A 65 2.71 1.48 16.18
N ASN A 66 3.96 1.28 16.59
CA ASN A 66 5.14 1.84 15.91
C ASN A 66 5.75 0.86 14.89
N SER A 67 5.22 -0.37 14.76
CA SER A 67 5.64 -1.33 13.74
C SER A 67 5.27 -0.83 12.36
N TYR A 68 6.10 -1.17 11.38
CA TYR A 68 5.78 -0.93 9.98
C TYR A 68 4.64 -1.82 9.49
N HIS A 69 4.45 -3.00 10.09
CA HIS A 69 3.24 -3.78 9.93
C HIS A 69 1.97 -2.98 10.28
N SER A 70 1.88 -2.45 11.49
CA SER A 70 0.72 -1.65 11.93
C SER A 70 0.54 -0.40 11.07
N PHE A 71 1.64 0.27 10.70
CA PHE A 71 1.61 1.42 9.80
C PHE A 71 0.97 1.07 8.44
N MET A 72 1.34 -0.06 7.83
CA MET A 72 0.81 -0.45 6.52
C MET A 72 -0.67 -0.83 6.58
N HIS A 73 -1.10 -1.50 7.64
CA HIS A 73 -2.52 -1.80 7.86
C HIS A 73 -3.34 -0.52 8.02
N GLU A 74 -2.90 0.38 8.90
CA GLU A 74 -3.57 1.64 9.15
C GLU A 74 -3.67 2.52 7.91
N ASN A 75 -2.60 2.60 7.10
CA ASN A 75 -2.50 3.58 6.01
C ASN A 75 -2.81 3.03 4.62
N LEU A 76 -2.92 1.70 4.44
CA LEU A 76 -3.20 1.11 3.13
C LEU A 76 -4.02 -0.18 3.20
N PHE A 77 -3.50 -1.24 3.82
CA PHE A 77 -4.00 -2.60 3.60
C PHE A 77 -5.43 -2.82 4.09
N ASP A 78 -5.86 -2.18 5.18
CA ASP A 78 -7.24 -2.31 5.67
C ASP A 78 -8.27 -1.53 4.81
N HIS A 79 -7.81 -0.74 3.84
CA HIS A 79 -8.66 0.12 3.01
C HIS A 79 -8.79 -0.34 1.56
N ILE A 80 -8.05 -1.36 1.16
CA ILE A 80 -8.05 -1.96 -0.18
C ILE A 80 -8.21 -3.48 -0.07
N ASN A 81 -8.51 -4.17 -1.17
CA ASN A 81 -8.72 -5.62 -1.16
C ASN A 81 -7.46 -6.42 -1.47
N ILE A 82 -6.33 -6.05 -0.85
CA ILE A 82 -5.09 -6.82 -1.02
C ILE A 82 -5.15 -8.11 -0.20
N PRO A 83 -4.67 -9.26 -0.71
CA PRO A 83 -4.73 -10.55 -0.01
C PRO A 83 -3.89 -10.64 1.26
#